data_AF-A0AA96PA79-F1
#
_entry.id   AF-A0AA96PA79-F1
#
_cell.length_a   1.000
_cell.length_b   1.000
_cell.length_c   1.000
_cell.angle_alpha   90.00
_cell.angle_beta   90.00
_cell.angle_gamma   90.00
#
_symmetry.space_group_name_H-M   'P 1'
#
loop_
_entity.id
_entity.type
_entity.pdbx_description
1 polymer ?
#
loop_
_entity_poly.entity_id
_entity_poly.type
_entity_poly.pdbx_seq_one_letter_code
_entity_poly.pdbx_strand_id
1 'polypeptide(L)'
;MIAATLALPAVPVTLASVSQIDLSRTPWRRIELSERDGIWCLVDAEDYGWLVEKNWNVSWGSRTRWQLYAKRNVGVARATVRMHREIMIKAEPRDDDIVAGLHVDHVNGCTLDNRRKNLRWATPAENRANTRAAGERVSIEFILYRLLHQHQTQIQSLQEMPF
;
A
#
# COMPACT_ATOMS: atom_id res chain seq x y z
N MET A 1 -29.92 -27.95 2.57
CA MET A 1 -28.58 -27.91 1.96
C MET A 1 -27.74 -26.96 2.79
N ILE A 2 -26.80 -27.50 3.56
CA ILE A 2 -26.00 -26.73 4.54
C ILE A 2 -24.79 -26.16 3.79
N ALA A 3 -24.69 -24.84 3.69
CA ALA A 3 -23.51 -24.18 3.16
C ALA A 3 -22.34 -24.44 4.11
N ALA A 4 -21.38 -25.24 3.67
CA ALA A 4 -20.14 -25.46 4.39
C ALA A 4 -19.30 -24.18 4.33
N THR A 5 -19.36 -23.37 5.39
CA THR A 5 -18.39 -22.30 5.66
C THR A 5 -17.06 -22.95 5.93
N LEU A 6 -16.23 -23.11 4.88
CA LEU A 6 -14.82 -23.48 4.99
C LEU A 6 -14.08 -22.33 5.66
N ALA A 7 -14.10 -22.31 6.99
CA ALA A 7 -13.10 -21.61 7.77
C ALA A 7 -11.74 -22.24 7.44
N LEU A 8 -10.91 -21.51 6.68
CA LEU A 8 -9.52 -21.89 6.46
C LEU A 8 -8.85 -22.08 7.83
N PRO A 9 -7.95 -23.07 8.00
CA PRO A 9 -7.21 -23.21 9.24
C PRO A 9 -6.51 -21.89 9.55
N ALA A 10 -6.71 -21.38 10.76
CA ALA A 10 -6.04 -20.19 11.26
C ALA A 10 -4.55 -20.51 11.43
N VAL A 11 -3.79 -20.47 10.33
CA VAL A 11 -2.35 -20.43 10.39
C VAL A 11 -2.00 -19.19 11.22
N PRO A 12 -1.30 -19.32 12.37
CA PRO A 12 -0.93 -18.17 13.16
C PRO A 12 -0.08 -17.25 12.29
N VAL A 13 -0.58 -16.05 12.04
CA VAL A 13 0.15 -15.03 11.28
C VAL A 13 1.36 -14.64 12.12
N THR A 14 2.55 -15.07 11.71
CA THR A 14 3.83 -14.67 12.33
C THR A 14 4.53 -13.70 11.40
N LEU A 15 5.29 -12.73 11.94
CA LEU A 15 6.02 -11.74 11.12
C LEU A 15 6.90 -12.40 10.03
N ALA A 16 7.46 -13.58 10.32
CA ALA A 16 8.29 -14.36 9.40
C ALA A 16 7.53 -14.97 8.21
N SER A 17 6.20 -15.11 8.29
CA SER A 17 5.37 -15.72 7.25
C SER A 17 4.52 -14.72 6.46
N VAL A 18 4.47 -13.45 6.88
CA VAL A 18 3.59 -12.43 6.30
C VAL A 18 3.81 -12.22 4.79
N SER A 19 5.05 -12.33 4.32
CA SER A 19 5.40 -12.18 2.91
C SER A 19 4.88 -13.32 2.03
N GLN A 20 4.43 -14.43 2.60
CA GLN A 20 3.93 -15.60 1.87
C GLN A 20 2.41 -15.78 1.98
N ILE A 21 1.73 -14.90 2.72
CA ILE A 21 0.29 -15.00 2.93
C ILE A 21 -0.46 -14.65 1.65
N ASP A 22 -1.43 -15.49 1.28
CA ASP A 22 -2.40 -15.15 0.25
C ASP A 22 -3.35 -14.05 0.74
N LEU A 23 -3.26 -12.88 0.11
CA LEU A 23 -4.09 -11.72 0.42
C LEU A 23 -5.41 -11.67 -0.35
N SER A 24 -5.70 -12.65 -1.22
CA SER A 24 -6.87 -12.66 -2.11
C SER A 24 -8.22 -12.46 -1.38
N ARG A 25 -8.33 -12.94 -0.14
CA ARG A 25 -9.53 -12.82 0.72
C ARG A 25 -9.53 -11.61 1.65
N THR A 26 -8.58 -10.70 1.50
CA THR A 26 -8.46 -9.47 2.30
C THR A 26 -8.79 -8.25 1.43
N PRO A 27 -9.03 -7.07 2.02
CA PRO A 27 -9.17 -5.83 1.27
C PRO A 27 -7.83 -5.30 0.72
N TRP A 28 -6.72 -6.03 0.84
CA TRP A 28 -5.39 -5.59 0.40
C TRP A 28 -4.80 -6.55 -0.63
N ARG A 29 -3.85 -6.04 -1.43
CA ARG A 29 -3.11 -6.82 -2.42
C ARG A 29 -1.65 -6.41 -2.44
N ARG A 30 -0.80 -7.36 -2.86
CA ARG A 30 0.62 -7.16 -3.09
C ARG A 30 0.88 -6.95 -4.58
N ILE A 31 1.74 -5.99 -4.91
CA ILE A 31 2.33 -5.85 -6.24
C ILE A 31 3.85 -5.94 -6.11
N GLU A 32 4.45 -6.90 -6.81
CA GLU A 32 5.90 -7.08 -6.88
C GLU A 32 6.53 -5.96 -7.72
N LEU A 33 7.63 -5.37 -7.22
CA LEU A 33 8.36 -4.27 -7.87
C LEU A 33 9.77 -4.67 -8.32
N SER A 34 10.38 -5.64 -7.62
CA SER A 34 11.66 -6.25 -8.00
C SER A 34 11.71 -7.67 -7.47
N GLU A 35 11.57 -8.66 -8.34
CA GLU A 35 11.67 -10.07 -7.97
C GLU A 35 13.06 -10.42 -7.42
N ARG A 36 14.12 -9.89 -8.05
CA ARG A 36 15.52 -10.14 -7.66
C ARG A 36 15.79 -9.70 -6.21
N ASP A 37 15.26 -8.55 -5.84
CA ASP A 37 15.52 -7.92 -4.54
C ASP A 37 14.41 -8.23 -3.52
N GLY A 38 13.36 -8.96 -3.91
CA GLY A 38 12.20 -9.28 -3.08
C GLY A 38 11.39 -8.04 -2.65
N ILE A 39 11.38 -6.98 -3.46
CA ILE A 39 10.73 -5.71 -3.12
C ILE A 39 9.32 -5.69 -3.69
N TRP A 40 8.35 -5.42 -2.82
CA TRP A 40 6.94 -5.32 -3.16
C TRP A 40 6.27 -4.14 -2.45
N CYS A 41 5.06 -3.81 -2.89
CA CYS A 41 4.23 -2.79 -2.25
C CYS A 41 2.81 -3.31 -1.95
N LEU A 42 2.17 -2.68 -0.97
CA LEU A 42 0.81 -2.98 -0.53
C LEU A 42 -0.16 -1.96 -1.11
N VAL A 43 -1.27 -2.41 -1.68
CA VAL A 43 -2.35 -1.58 -2.25
C VAL A 43 -3.71 -2.08 -1.78
N ASP A 44 -4.76 -1.29 -1.95
CA ASP A 44 -6.12 -1.76 -1.72
C ASP A 44 -6.58 -2.65 -2.88
N ALA A 45 -7.42 -3.64 -2.57
CA ALA A 45 -7.93 -4.59 -3.55
C ALA A 45 -8.73 -3.93 -4.68
N GLU A 46 -9.36 -2.79 -4.40
CA GLU A 46 -10.09 -1.99 -5.40
C GLU A 46 -9.17 -1.33 -6.45
N ASP A 47 -7.92 -1.05 -6.11
CA ASP A 47 -6.95 -0.46 -7.04
C ASP A 47 -6.11 -1.49 -7.78
N TYR A 48 -6.05 -2.70 -7.24
CA TYR A 48 -5.19 -3.75 -7.75
C TYR A 48 -5.39 -4.03 -9.24
N GLY A 49 -6.65 -4.14 -9.68
CA GLY A 49 -6.99 -4.55 -11.05
C GLY A 49 -6.34 -3.67 -12.12
N TRP A 50 -6.45 -2.34 -11.99
CA TRP A 50 -5.89 -1.41 -12.98
C TRP A 50 -4.39 -1.16 -12.77
N LEU A 51 -3.89 -1.36 -11.55
CA LEU A 51 -2.46 -1.19 -11.24
C LEU A 51 -1.61 -2.31 -11.86
N VAL A 52 -2.08 -3.57 -11.83
CA VAL A 52 -1.31 -4.71 -12.37
C VAL A 52 -1.24 -4.75 -13.90
N GLU A 53 -2.11 -4.00 -14.59
CA GLU A 53 -1.98 -3.81 -16.04
C GLU A 53 -0.71 -3.04 -16.42
N LYS A 54 -0.07 -2.36 -15.47
CA LYS A 54 1.09 -1.50 -15.71
C LYS A 54 2.36 -2.16 -15.17
N ASN A 55 3.47 -1.92 -15.86
CA ASN A 55 4.78 -2.41 -15.44
C ASN A 55 5.42 -1.45 -14.43
N TRP A 56 5.32 -1.80 -13.16
CA TRP A 56 5.95 -1.07 -12.06
C TRP A 56 7.37 -1.57 -11.77
N ASN A 57 8.22 -0.67 -11.28
CA ASN A 57 9.54 -0.99 -10.75
C ASN A 57 9.83 -0.10 -9.53
N VAL A 58 10.94 -0.39 -8.87
CA VAL A 58 11.37 0.36 -7.69
C VAL A 58 12.32 1.50 -8.05
N SER A 59 12.20 2.62 -7.34
CA SER A 59 13.18 3.70 -7.36
C SER A 59 13.53 4.16 -5.95
N TRP A 60 14.78 4.54 -5.75
CA TRP A 60 15.24 5.15 -4.51
C TRP A 60 14.77 6.60 -4.41
N GLY A 61 14.34 7.00 -3.21
CA GLY A 61 14.02 8.39 -2.89
C GLY A 61 15.27 9.27 -2.94
N SER A 62 15.15 10.45 -3.55
CA SER A 62 16.27 11.40 -3.66
C SER A 62 16.62 12.10 -2.35
N ARG A 63 15.63 12.31 -1.48
CA ARG A 63 15.81 13.01 -0.20
C ARG A 63 16.35 12.09 0.88
N THR A 64 16.08 10.79 0.75
CA THR A 64 16.37 9.81 1.78
C THR A 64 16.65 8.44 1.16
N ARG A 65 17.90 7.98 1.32
CA ARG A 65 18.47 6.79 0.66
C ARG A 65 17.81 5.45 0.97
N TRP A 66 16.83 5.41 1.85
CA TRP A 66 16.10 4.19 2.27
C TRP A 66 14.67 4.16 1.76
N GLN A 67 14.15 5.27 1.23
CA GLN A 67 12.78 5.29 0.70
C GLN A 67 12.78 4.60 -0.65
N LEU A 68 11.84 3.68 -0.82
CA LEU A 68 11.62 2.97 -2.05
C LEU A 68 10.23 3.32 -2.56
N TYR A 69 10.15 3.76 -3.81
CA TYR A 69 8.89 4.13 -4.44
C TYR A 69 8.59 3.20 -5.60
N ALA A 70 7.35 2.71 -5.64
CA ALA A 70 6.78 2.12 -6.84
C ALA A 70 6.64 3.21 -7.90
N LYS A 71 7.32 3.01 -9.03
CA LYS A 71 7.30 3.94 -10.16
C LYS A 71 7.18 3.22 -11.49
N ARG A 72 6.80 3.97 -12.51
CA ARG A 72 6.90 3.57 -13.92
C ARG A 72 7.33 4.76 -14.76
N ASN A 73 7.81 4.51 -15.97
CA ASN A 73 8.11 5.58 -16.92
C ASN A 73 7.01 5.60 -17.99
N VAL A 74 6.58 6.78 -18.41
CA VAL A 74 5.51 6.97 -19.41
C VAL A 74 5.96 7.89 -20.54
N GLY A 75 5.39 7.67 -21.72
CA GLY A 75 5.65 8.47 -22.92
C GLY A 75 7.07 8.33 -23.48
N VAL A 76 7.31 9.03 -24.60
CA VAL A 76 8.59 9.01 -25.31
C VAL A 76 9.72 9.61 -24.46
N ALA A 77 9.41 10.67 -23.71
CA ALA A 77 10.35 11.34 -22.81
C ALA A 77 10.64 10.55 -21.52
N ARG A 78 10.04 9.37 -21.33
CA ARG A 78 10.19 8.52 -20.13
C ARG A 78 9.92 9.26 -18.81
N ALA A 79 8.88 10.09 -18.80
CA ALA A 79 8.46 10.81 -17.60
C ALA A 79 8.18 9.82 -16.47
N THR A 80 8.68 10.08 -15.27
CA THR A 80 8.48 9.18 -14.12
C THR A 80 7.15 9.47 -13.46
N VAL A 81 6.32 8.43 -13.31
CA VAL A 81 5.07 8.47 -12.55
C VAL A 81 5.20 7.54 -11.34
N ARG A 82 4.65 7.96 -10.20
CA ARG A 82 4.66 7.20 -8.94
C ARG A 82 3.29 6.63 -8.64
N MET A 83 3.24 5.39 -8.15
CA MET A 83 2.01 4.64 -7.91
C MET A 83 1.05 5.37 -6.98
N HIS A 84 1.52 5.81 -5.81
CA HIS A 84 0.70 6.58 -4.85
C HIS A 84 0.01 7.80 -5.48
N ARG A 85 0.64 8.43 -6.48
CA ARG A 85 0.07 9.63 -7.11
C ARG A 85 -1.05 9.26 -8.07
N GLU A 86 -0.91 8.18 -8.83
CA GLU A 86 -2.00 7.68 -9.67
C GLU A 86 -3.20 7.22 -8.83
N ILE A 87 -2.94 6.54 -7.70
CA ILE A 87 -3.98 6.13 -6.75
C ILE A 87 -4.73 7.35 -6.22
N MET A 88 -4.01 8.38 -5.72
CA MET A 88 -4.67 9.58 -5.20
C MET A 88 -5.42 10.38 -6.26
N ILE A 89 -4.90 10.51 -7.48
CA ILE A 89 -5.60 11.18 -8.57
C ILE A 89 -6.90 10.43 -8.91
N LYS A 90 -6.88 9.10 -8.91
CA LYS A 90 -8.05 8.29 -9.20
C LYS A 90 -9.07 8.29 -8.05
N ALA A 91 -8.60 8.24 -6.80
CA ALA A 91 -9.44 8.17 -5.61
C ALA A 91 -10.06 9.52 -5.23
N GLU A 92 -9.29 10.60 -5.36
CA GLU A 92 -9.71 11.98 -5.11
C GLU A 92 -9.32 12.88 -6.30
N PRO A 93 -10.09 12.87 -7.39
CA PRO A 93 -9.86 13.75 -8.52
C PRO A 93 -9.93 15.22 -8.10
N ARG A 94 -9.00 16.03 -8.60
CA ARG A 94 -8.89 17.48 -8.38
C ARG A 94 -8.43 18.14 -9.67
N ASP A 95 -8.63 19.45 -9.77
CA ASP A 95 -8.17 20.24 -10.92
C ASP A 95 -6.65 20.11 -11.11
N ASP A 96 -6.22 20.01 -12.36
CA ASP A 96 -4.82 19.75 -12.71
C ASP A 96 -3.86 20.80 -12.14
N ASP A 97 -4.28 22.07 -12.12
CA ASP A 97 -3.50 23.18 -11.55
C ASP A 97 -3.27 23.00 -10.04
N ILE A 98 -4.28 22.50 -9.32
CA ILE A 98 -4.19 22.22 -7.89
C ILE A 98 -3.26 21.01 -7.69
N VAL A 99 -3.46 19.94 -8.46
CA VAL A 99 -2.67 18.70 -8.37
C VAL A 99 -1.19 18.98 -8.65
N ALA A 100 -0.86 19.88 -9.59
CA ALA A 100 0.50 20.25 -9.93
C ALA A 100 1.26 20.88 -8.73
N GLY A 101 0.56 21.64 -7.88
CA GLY A 101 1.13 22.25 -6.67
C GLY A 101 1.20 21.32 -5.44
N LEU A 102 0.53 20.16 -5.48
CA LEU A 102 0.43 19.25 -4.34
C LEU A 102 1.36 18.04 -4.44
N HIS A 103 1.77 17.57 -3.27
CA HIS A 103 2.43 16.29 -3.05
C HIS A 103 1.42 15.25 -2.55
N VAL A 104 1.79 13.98 -2.69
CA VAL A 104 1.08 12.88 -2.05
C VAL A 104 1.99 12.30 -0.97
N ASP A 105 1.53 12.39 0.26
CA ASP A 105 2.27 12.00 1.46
C ASP A 105 1.76 10.65 1.99
N HIS A 106 2.67 9.88 2.62
CA HIS A 106 2.33 8.61 3.25
C HIS A 106 2.21 8.85 4.76
N VAL A 107 1.00 8.76 5.29
CA VAL A 107 0.68 9.11 6.69
C VAL A 107 1.55 8.32 7.67
N ASN A 108 1.79 7.04 7.42
CA ASN A 108 2.66 6.19 8.24
C ASN A 108 4.17 6.29 7.93
N GLY A 109 4.57 7.05 6.91
CA GLY A 109 5.96 7.21 6.47
C GLY A 109 6.54 6.02 5.69
N CYS A 110 5.77 4.97 5.42
CA CYS A 110 6.17 3.82 4.62
C CYS A 110 5.74 4.01 3.16
N THR A 111 6.72 4.25 2.28
CA THR A 111 6.49 4.57 0.86
C THR A 111 6.06 3.37 0.00
N LEU A 112 6.11 2.16 0.57
CA LEU A 112 5.62 0.93 -0.03
C LEU A 112 4.18 0.60 0.40
N ASP A 113 3.62 1.32 1.38
CA ASP A 113 2.20 1.23 1.74
C ASP A 113 1.37 2.24 0.93
N ASN A 114 0.93 1.81 -0.25
CA ASN A 114 0.21 2.63 -1.24
C ASN A 114 -1.32 2.54 -1.10
N ARG A 115 -1.83 2.02 0.02
CA ARG A 115 -3.27 1.99 0.29
C ARG A 115 -3.82 3.41 0.44
N ARG A 116 -5.02 3.67 -0.10
CA ARG A 116 -5.68 4.98 -0.09
C ARG A 116 -5.74 5.60 1.30
N LYS A 117 -6.10 4.82 2.33
CA LYS A 117 -6.17 5.31 3.71
C LYS A 117 -4.83 5.77 4.30
N ASN A 118 -3.71 5.38 3.69
CA ASN A 118 -2.37 5.80 4.06
C ASN A 118 -1.87 6.98 3.22
N LEU A 119 -2.58 7.37 2.17
CA LEU A 119 -2.20 8.45 1.27
C LEU A 119 -3.01 9.70 1.58
N ARG A 120 -2.38 10.86 1.41
CA ARG A 120 -3.07 12.16 1.49
C ARG A 120 -2.45 13.17 0.54
N TRP A 121 -3.27 14.10 0.07
CA TRP A 121 -2.75 15.33 -0.52
C TRP A 121 -2.07 16.17 0.57
N ALA A 122 -0.91 16.70 0.26
CA ALA A 122 -0.12 17.52 1.17
C ALA A 122 0.55 18.65 0.39
N THR A 123 0.59 19.83 0.98
CA THR A 123 1.46 20.91 0.54
C THR A 123 2.93 20.50 0.71
N PRO A 124 3.87 21.15 -0.01
CA PRO A 124 5.30 20.93 0.21
C PRO A 124 5.73 21.15 1.67
N ALA A 125 5.07 22.05 2.40
CA ALA A 125 5.38 22.33 3.80
C ALA A 125 4.94 21.17 4.71
N GLU A 126 3.71 20.68 4.56
CA GLU A 126 3.17 19.54 5.31
C GLU A 126 3.97 18.25 5.03
N ASN A 127 4.32 18.00 3.77
CA ASN A 127 5.11 16.82 3.39
C ASN A 127 6.53 16.88 4.02
N ARG A 128 7.14 18.08 4.10
CA ARG A 128 8.42 18.23 4.82
C ARG A 128 8.28 17.98 6.31
N ALA A 129 7.22 18.50 6.93
CA ALA A 129 6.96 18.32 8.36
C ALA A 129 6.73 16.84 8.74
N ASN A 130 6.18 16.02 7.83
CA ASN A 130 5.97 14.58 8.05
C ASN A 130 7.24 13.73 7.83
N THR A 131 8.42 14.34 7.66
CA THR A 131 9.67 13.58 7.48
C THR A 131 10.11 12.95 8.80
N ARG A 132 10.06 11.62 8.88
CA ARG A 132 10.47 10.85 10.07
C ARG A 132 11.93 10.40 10.03
N ALA A 133 12.55 10.33 11.20
CA ALA A 133 13.88 9.77 11.40
C ALA A 133 13.92 8.28 11.01
N ALA A 134 15.12 7.75 10.77
CA ALA A 134 15.26 6.37 10.28
C ALA A 134 14.80 5.29 11.26
N GLY A 135 14.94 5.52 12.57
CA GLY A 135 14.56 4.57 13.62
C GLY A 135 13.07 4.47 13.91
N GLU A 136 12.25 5.40 13.42
CA GLU A 136 10.81 5.46 13.72
C GLU A 136 9.95 4.75 12.67
N ARG A 137 10.59 4.03 11.75
CA ARG A 137 9.91 3.44 10.60
C ARG A 137 9.36 2.08 10.90
N VAL A 138 8.21 1.85 10.31
CA VAL A 138 7.52 0.59 10.35
C VAL A 138 7.73 -0.11 9.02
N SER A 139 8.20 -1.36 9.05
CA SER A 139 8.36 -2.15 7.83
C SER A 139 6.99 -2.49 7.22
N ILE A 140 6.97 -2.74 5.91
CA ILE A 140 5.72 -3.09 5.22
C ILE A 140 5.14 -4.41 5.75
N GLU A 141 5.99 -5.35 6.15
CA GLU A 141 5.62 -6.62 6.78
C GLU A 141 4.95 -6.40 8.14
N PHE A 142 5.47 -5.51 8.97
CA PHE A 142 4.84 -5.19 10.26
C PHE A 142 3.52 -4.45 10.07
N ILE A 143 3.43 -3.55 9.08
CA ILE A 143 2.17 -2.91 8.70
C ILE A 143 1.15 -3.99 8.31
N LEU A 144 1.52 -4.91 7.41
CA LEU A 144 0.64 -5.98 6.97
C LEU A 144 0.22 -6.92 8.11
N TYR A 145 1.16 -7.29 8.99
CA TYR A 145 0.87 -8.05 10.21
C TYR A 145 -0.24 -7.40 11.05
N ARG A 146 -0.10 -6.10 11.35
CA ARG A 146 -1.10 -5.36 12.16
C ARG A 146 -2.47 -5.33 11.50
N LEU A 147 -2.50 -5.19 10.18
CA LEU A 147 -3.73 -5.12 9.42
C LEU A 147 -4.46 -6.46 9.40
N LEU A 148 -3.74 -7.55 9.14
CA LEU A 148 -4.30 -8.90 9.17
C LEU A 148 -4.87 -9.23 10.55
N HIS A 149 -4.13 -8.88 11.61
CA HIS A 149 -4.59 -9.10 12.98
C HIS A 149 -5.88 -8.32 13.28
N GLN A 150 -5.92 -7.02 12.94
CA GLN A 150 -7.13 -6.19 13.12
C GLN A 150 -8.34 -6.73 12.32
N HIS A 151 -8.11 -7.18 11.09
CA HIS A 151 -9.16 -7.70 10.22
C HIS A 151 -9.72 -9.04 10.73
N GLN A 152 -8.86 -9.92 11.24
CA GLN A 152 -9.29 -11.18 11.86
C GLN A 152 -10.20 -10.92 13.07
N THR A 153 -9.80 -10.02 13.96
CA THR A 153 -10.61 -9.63 15.12
C THR A 153 -11.96 -9.05 14.70
N GLN A 154 -11.98 -8.22 13.66
CA GLN A 154 -13.23 -7.64 13.14
C GLN A 154 -14.16 -8.70 12.52
N ILE A 155 -13.63 -9.69 11.81
CA ILE A 155 -14.44 -10.78 11.26
C ILE A 155 -15.04 -11.63 12.39
N GLN A 156 -14.23 -11.97 13.41
CA GLN A 156 -14.69 -12.76 14.56
C GLN A 156 -15.81 -12.04 15.32
N SER A 157 -15.67 -10.75 15.59
CA SER A 157 -16.72 -10.00 16.29
C SER A 157 -18.03 -9.89 15.50
N LEU A 158 -17.98 -9.82 14.18
CA LEU A 158 -19.17 -9.83 13.34
C LEU A 158 -19.87 -11.20 13.31
N GLN A 159 -19.13 -12.29 13.49
CA GLN A 159 -19.68 -13.65 13.53
C GLN A 159 -20.34 -14.00 14.87
N GLU A 160 -19.95 -13.31 15.96
CA GLU A 160 -20.46 -13.53 17.31
C GLU A 160 -21.73 -12.72 17.64
N MET A 161 -22.21 -11.88 16.72
CA MET A 161 -23.45 -11.11 16.89
C MET A 161 -24.68 -12.01 16.65
N PRO A 162 -25.53 -12.28 17.67
CA PRO A 162 -26.78 -12.99 17.44
C PRO A 162 -27.72 -12.12 16.59
N PHE A 163 -28.26 -12.71 15.52
CA PHE A 163 -29.33 -12.13 14.70
C PHE A 163 -30.67 -12.17 15.42
#